data_AF-A0A0F9H368-F1
#
_entry.id   AF-A0A0F9H368-F1
#
_cell.length_a   1.000
_cell.length_b   1.000
_cell.length_c   1.000
_cell.angle_alpha   90.00
_cell.angle_beta   90.00
_cell.angle_gamma   90.00
#
_symmetry.space_group_name_H-M   'P 1'
#
loop_
_entity.id
_entity.type
_entity.pdbx_description
1 polymer ?
#
loop_
_entity_poly.entity_id
_entity_poly.type
_entity_poly.pdbx_seq_one_letter_code
_entity_poly.pdbx_strand_id
1 'polypeptide(L)'
;MPKAFATLIDECEQELQDTGNAIWTAAELGIQLEDAIREVSEYKTHVMEYVYTLESRTGIASSTTSDALVDATETQFLSTDVGKVIYNTYDNTWAIVTAFVSTSQLTLSKDIMVTGENYEMYNKGCRTRFQINIEDITDYEGPAKHGVIALEYPKGIRRNFKIDGDILTIDVVRVSDSKVVEPAMNVEVHIWIEARQRVSQLTDLAGAINNGTLTVGTTTISVDGLSGTE
;
A
#
# COMPACT_ATOMS: atom_id res chain seq x y z
N MET A 1 0.14 -0.07 -29.16
CA MET A 1 0.41 1.18 -28.43
C MET A 1 -0.80 1.49 -27.58
N PRO A 2 -0.63 2.05 -26.37
CA PRO A 2 -1.76 2.58 -25.61
C PRO A 2 -2.43 3.69 -26.42
N LYS A 3 -3.77 3.70 -26.48
CA LYS A 3 -4.58 4.73 -27.15
C LYS A 3 -5.36 5.51 -26.10
N ALA A 4 -5.64 6.78 -26.37
CA ALA A 4 -6.53 7.57 -25.53
C ALA A 4 -7.98 7.08 -25.70
N PHE A 5 -8.81 7.26 -24.66
CA PHE A 5 -10.21 6.85 -24.69
C PHE A 5 -11.00 7.53 -25.83
N ALA A 6 -10.77 8.83 -26.06
CA ALA A 6 -11.36 9.56 -27.19
C ALA A 6 -10.98 8.95 -28.54
N THR A 7 -9.72 8.53 -28.71
CA THR A 7 -9.27 7.86 -29.94
C THR A 7 -9.97 6.51 -30.15
N LEU A 8 -10.29 5.78 -29.08
CA LEU A 8 -11.04 4.52 -29.19
C LEU A 8 -12.50 4.78 -29.60
N ILE A 9 -13.13 5.84 -29.09
CA ILE A 9 -14.46 6.25 -29.53
C ILE A 9 -14.43 6.63 -31.02
N ASP A 10 -13.49 7.48 -31.45
CA ASP A 10 -13.37 7.89 -32.85
C ASP A 10 -13.17 6.68 -33.79
N GLU A 11 -12.42 5.66 -33.35
CA GLU A 11 -12.24 4.41 -34.09
C GLU A 11 -13.52 3.58 -34.14
N CYS A 12 -14.26 3.47 -33.03
CA CYS A 12 -15.58 2.82 -33.01
C CYS A 12 -16.56 3.51 -33.96
N GLU A 13 -16.62 4.85 -33.96
CA GLU A 13 -17.45 5.63 -34.88
C GLU A 13 -17.07 5.36 -36.35
N GLN A 14 -15.77 5.28 -36.66
CA GLN A 14 -15.28 4.94 -38.01
C GLN A 14 -15.67 3.52 -38.43
N GLU A 15 -15.50 2.52 -37.56
CA GLU A 15 -15.86 1.13 -37.83
C GLU A 15 -17.37 0.94 -38.02
N LEU A 16 -18.18 1.69 -37.25
CA LEU A 16 -19.64 1.73 -37.39
C LEU A 16 -20.13 2.56 -38.59
N GLN A 17 -19.22 3.26 -39.28
CA GLN A 17 -19.54 4.21 -40.36
C GLN A 17 -20.47 5.35 -39.92
N ASP A 18 -20.40 5.75 -38.65
CA ASP A 18 -21.22 6.80 -38.06
C ASP A 18 -20.37 7.94 -37.48
N THR A 19 -19.37 8.38 -38.22
CA THR A 19 -18.48 9.50 -37.83
C THR A 19 -19.20 10.85 -37.66
N GLY A 20 -20.48 10.92 -38.00
CA GLY A 20 -21.34 12.07 -37.77
C GLY A 20 -22.20 11.96 -36.52
N ASN A 21 -22.13 10.85 -35.77
CA ASN A 21 -22.95 10.55 -34.60
C ASN A 21 -24.46 10.73 -34.85
N ALA A 22 -24.90 10.30 -36.04
CA ALA A 22 -26.28 10.43 -36.48
C ALA A 22 -27.19 9.31 -35.96
N ILE A 23 -26.59 8.16 -35.62
CA ILE A 23 -27.29 6.96 -35.14
C ILE A 23 -26.88 6.64 -33.70
N TRP A 24 -25.58 6.68 -33.41
CA TRP A 24 -24.98 6.47 -32.10
C TRP A 24 -24.28 7.74 -31.66
N THR A 25 -24.64 8.25 -30.49
CA THR A 25 -23.94 9.40 -29.93
C THR A 25 -22.60 8.96 -29.32
N ALA A 26 -21.60 9.85 -29.32
CA ALA A 26 -20.32 9.60 -28.63
C ALA A 26 -20.51 9.20 -27.15
N ALA A 27 -21.54 9.74 -26.48
CA ALA A 27 -21.87 9.38 -25.10
C ALA A 27 -22.34 7.93 -24.96
N GLU A 28 -23.20 7.45 -25.87
CA GLU A 28 -23.67 6.06 -25.87
C GLU A 28 -22.52 5.09 -26.18
N LEU A 29 -21.66 5.43 -27.15
CA LEU A 29 -20.48 4.65 -27.46
C LEU A 29 -19.49 4.61 -26.29
N GLY A 30 -19.33 5.73 -25.58
CA GLY A 30 -18.52 5.80 -24.37
C GLY A 30 -18.99 4.82 -23.30
N ILE A 31 -20.29 4.82 -22.98
CA ILE A 31 -20.87 3.90 -21.98
C ILE A 31 -20.65 2.44 -22.40
N GLN A 32 -20.93 2.09 -23.66
CA GLN A 32 -20.77 0.71 -24.14
C GLN A 32 -19.30 0.26 -24.14
N LEU A 33 -18.39 1.15 -24.53
CA LEU A 33 -16.97 0.87 -24.50
C LEU A 33 -16.46 0.68 -23.07
N GLU A 34 -16.93 1.48 -22.11
CA GLU A 34 -16.60 1.29 -20.70
C GLU A 34 -17.09 -0.05 -20.15
N ASP A 35 -18.35 -0.41 -20.43
CA ASP A 35 -18.91 -1.69 -20.02
C ASP A 35 -18.14 -2.86 -20.64
N ALA A 36 -17.80 -2.78 -21.93
CA ALA A 36 -17.01 -3.79 -22.62
C ALA A 36 -15.58 -3.89 -22.05
N ILE A 37 -14.91 -2.76 -21.78
CA ILE A 37 -13.58 -2.77 -21.15
C ILE A 37 -13.68 -3.35 -19.74
N ARG A 38 -14.73 -3.03 -18.98
CA ARG A 38 -14.98 -3.63 -17.65
C ARG A 38 -15.17 -5.13 -17.74
N GLU A 39 -15.98 -5.63 -18.69
CA GLU A 39 -16.16 -7.05 -18.92
C GLU A 39 -14.83 -7.74 -19.29
N VAL A 40 -14.07 -7.16 -20.24
CA VAL A 40 -12.73 -7.64 -20.63
C VAL A 40 -11.76 -7.66 -19.44
N SER A 41 -11.85 -6.66 -18.56
CA SER A 41 -11.02 -6.54 -17.37
C SER A 41 -11.28 -7.68 -16.35
N GLU A 42 -12.48 -8.28 -16.39
CA GLU A 42 -12.87 -9.42 -15.56
C GLU A 42 -12.38 -10.77 -16.14
N TYR A 43 -12.19 -10.88 -17.46
CA TYR A 43 -11.79 -12.17 -18.10
C TYR A 43 -10.36 -12.62 -17.79
N LYS A 44 -9.45 -11.68 -17.49
CA LYS A 44 -8.04 -12.03 -17.23
C LYS A 44 -7.47 -11.22 -16.08
N THR A 45 -7.19 -11.90 -14.98
CA THR A 45 -6.45 -11.34 -13.86
C THR A 45 -5.09 -10.83 -14.34
N HIS A 46 -4.66 -9.72 -13.76
CA HIS A 46 -3.31 -9.21 -13.97
C HIS A 46 -2.50 -9.41 -12.70
N VAL A 47 -1.21 -9.65 -12.88
CA VAL A 47 -0.31 -9.93 -11.77
C VAL A 47 0.27 -8.61 -11.26
N MET A 48 0.07 -8.33 -9.97
CA MET A 48 0.60 -7.14 -9.29
C MET A 48 1.65 -7.53 -8.25
N GLU A 49 2.67 -6.68 -8.10
CA GLU A 49 3.69 -6.78 -7.05
C GLU A 49 3.32 -5.82 -5.91
N TYR A 50 3.21 -6.37 -4.69
CA TYR A 50 3.11 -5.61 -3.46
C TYR A 50 4.38 -5.80 -2.64
N VAL A 51 4.88 -4.72 -2.06
CA VAL A 51 6.11 -4.74 -1.26
C VAL A 51 5.76 -4.41 0.18
N TYR A 52 6.10 -5.34 1.08
CA TYR A 52 5.97 -5.17 2.52
C TYR A 52 7.33 -5.25 3.18
N THR A 53 7.44 -4.70 4.39
CA THR A 53 8.64 -4.80 5.20
C THR A 53 8.37 -5.65 6.44
N LEU A 54 9.20 -6.65 6.66
CA LEU A 54 9.19 -7.42 7.92
C LEU A 54 9.70 -6.56 9.06
N GLU A 55 8.99 -6.63 10.17
CA GLU A 55 9.40 -6.04 11.43
C GLU A 55 10.07 -7.10 12.32
N SER A 56 11.28 -6.80 12.75
CA SER A 56 12.12 -7.65 13.59
C SER A 56 12.96 -6.84 14.58
N ARG A 57 12.72 -5.52 14.73
CA ARG A 57 13.41 -4.68 15.70
C ARG A 57 13.23 -5.22 17.12
N THR A 58 14.31 -5.17 17.88
CA THR A 58 14.36 -5.55 19.29
C THR A 58 15.10 -4.49 20.09
N GLY A 59 14.88 -4.44 21.40
CA GLY A 59 15.57 -3.51 22.29
C GLY A 59 15.27 -3.76 23.76
N ILE A 60 15.67 -2.81 24.60
CA ILE A 60 15.53 -2.88 26.06
C ILE A 60 14.90 -1.59 26.56
N ALA A 61 13.85 -1.70 27.39
CA ALA A 61 13.25 -0.53 28.03
C ALA A 61 14.28 0.15 28.95
N SER A 62 14.57 1.40 28.66
CA SER A 62 15.51 2.24 29.40
C SER A 62 14.89 2.95 30.62
N SER A 63 13.55 3.03 30.68
CA SER A 63 12.82 3.57 31.83
C SER A 63 11.42 2.99 31.94
N THR A 64 10.85 3.05 33.15
CA THR A 64 9.46 2.66 33.43
C THR A 64 8.56 3.89 33.31
N THR A 65 7.62 3.85 32.38
CA THR A 65 6.60 4.89 32.20
C THR A 65 5.29 4.20 31.87
N SER A 66 4.21 4.60 32.55
CA SER A 66 2.89 3.98 32.37
C SER A 66 2.44 4.08 30.91
N ASP A 67 1.88 2.98 30.39
CA ASP A 67 1.37 2.86 29.02
C ASP A 67 2.40 3.31 27.95
N ALA A 68 3.69 3.10 28.19
CA ALA A 68 4.73 3.54 27.26
C ALA A 68 5.91 2.55 27.17
N LEU A 69 6.56 2.56 26.01
CA LEU A 69 7.87 1.97 25.81
C LEU A 69 8.88 3.10 25.61
N VAL A 70 9.88 3.17 26.48
CA VAL A 70 10.97 4.16 26.38
C VAL A 70 12.29 3.43 26.17
N ASP A 71 12.91 3.59 25.01
CA ASP A 71 14.22 3.05 24.67
C ASP A 71 15.13 4.18 24.16
N ALA A 72 15.80 4.83 25.11
CA ALA A 72 16.78 5.87 24.84
C ALA A 72 18.15 5.31 24.40
N THR A 73 18.34 3.98 24.39
CA THR A 73 19.60 3.36 23.96
C THR A 73 19.61 3.15 22.46
N GLU A 74 18.55 2.51 21.93
CA GLU A 74 18.44 2.21 20.50
C GLU A 74 17.95 3.41 19.70
N THR A 75 17.04 4.22 20.26
CA THR A 75 16.48 5.41 19.59
C THR A 75 15.94 5.11 18.18
N GLN A 76 15.26 3.98 18.02
CA GLN A 76 14.93 3.37 16.74
C GLN A 76 13.48 3.53 16.26
N PHE A 77 12.63 4.21 17.02
CA PHE A 77 11.20 4.30 16.72
C PHE A 77 10.88 5.32 15.62
N LEU A 78 9.81 5.05 14.87
CA LEU A 78 9.36 5.84 13.72
C LEU A 78 7.88 6.19 13.86
N SER A 79 7.44 7.27 13.22
CA SER A 79 6.02 7.65 13.19
C SER A 79 5.12 6.60 12.53
N THR A 80 5.68 5.76 11.65
CA THR A 80 5.00 4.64 10.99
C THR A 80 4.84 3.40 11.89
N ASP A 81 5.30 3.46 13.14
CA ASP A 81 5.18 2.33 14.08
C ASP A 81 3.82 2.25 14.76
N VAL A 82 2.97 3.27 14.60
CA VAL A 82 1.60 3.24 15.13
C VAL A 82 0.82 2.04 14.55
N GLY A 83 0.20 1.27 15.43
CA GLY A 83 -0.51 0.03 15.11
C GLY A 83 0.36 -1.24 15.13
N LYS A 84 1.69 -1.11 15.22
CA LYS A 84 2.58 -2.27 15.41
C LYS A 84 2.40 -2.90 16.78
N VAL A 85 2.90 -4.12 16.92
CA VAL A 85 2.74 -4.94 18.12
C VAL A 85 4.07 -4.95 18.88
N ILE A 86 4.01 -4.71 20.18
CA ILE A 86 5.13 -4.86 21.11
C ILE A 86 4.90 -6.13 21.93
N TYR A 87 5.93 -6.97 21.97
CA TYR A 87 5.99 -8.16 22.81
C TYR A 87 7.07 -7.97 23.87
N ASN A 88 6.69 -7.92 25.15
CA ASN A 88 7.64 -7.99 26.24
C ASN A 88 8.05 -9.45 26.47
N THR A 89 9.32 -9.74 26.24
CA THR A 89 9.86 -11.10 26.30
C THR A 89 10.13 -11.60 27.72
N TYR A 90 10.16 -10.72 28.72
CA TYR A 90 10.29 -11.10 30.13
C TYR A 90 8.96 -11.62 30.68
N ASP A 91 7.90 -10.83 30.54
CA ASP A 91 6.60 -11.13 31.14
C ASP A 91 5.65 -11.91 30.21
N ASN A 92 6.04 -12.10 28.96
CA ASN A 92 5.21 -12.67 27.89
C ASN A 92 3.91 -11.87 27.67
N THR A 93 3.98 -10.55 27.80
CA THR A 93 2.84 -9.63 27.64
C THR A 93 2.90 -8.89 26.31
N TRP A 94 1.75 -8.42 25.84
CA TRP A 94 1.57 -7.86 24.50
C TRP A 94 0.83 -6.54 24.58
N ALA A 95 1.27 -5.55 23.81
CA ALA A 95 0.59 -4.27 23.63
C ALA A 95 0.69 -3.80 22.18
N ILE A 96 -0.18 -2.86 21.82
CA ILE A 96 -0.20 -2.23 20.50
C ILE A 96 0.31 -0.80 20.65
N VAL A 97 1.11 -0.34 19.71
CA VAL A 97 1.55 1.06 19.66
C VAL A 97 0.37 1.94 19.28
N THR A 98 -0.02 2.86 20.16
CA THR A 98 -1.16 3.77 19.95
C THR A 98 -0.73 5.15 19.48
N ALA A 99 0.49 5.58 19.81
CA ALA A 99 1.06 6.83 19.33
C ALA A 99 2.60 6.78 19.27
N PHE A 100 3.16 7.54 18.33
CA PHE A 100 4.57 7.86 18.28
C PHE A 100 4.83 9.18 19.00
N VAL A 101 5.77 9.20 19.95
CA VAL A 101 6.15 10.41 20.68
C VAL A 101 7.49 10.93 20.18
N SER A 102 8.49 10.05 20.09
CA SER A 102 9.83 10.35 19.61
C SER A 102 10.54 9.08 19.15
N THR A 103 11.75 9.22 18.60
CA THR A 103 12.58 8.07 18.23
C THR A 103 12.94 7.16 19.42
N SER A 104 12.78 7.64 20.65
CA SER A 104 13.04 6.89 21.90
C SER A 104 11.78 6.54 22.68
N GLN A 105 10.59 6.98 22.27
CA GLN A 105 9.36 6.73 23.03
C GLN A 105 8.14 6.45 22.16
N LEU A 106 7.41 5.41 22.53
CA LEU A 106 6.10 5.04 22.02
C LEU A 106 5.06 5.02 23.15
N THR A 107 3.82 5.36 22.83
CA THR A 107 2.66 5.09 23.70
C THR A 107 2.10 3.72 23.33
N LEU A 108 1.78 2.91 24.34
CA LEU A 108 1.24 1.57 24.22
C LEU A 108 -0.22 1.55 24.65
N SER A 109 -0.95 0.52 24.22
CA SER A 109 -2.35 0.31 24.63
C SER A 109 -2.50 -0.19 26.07
N LYS A 110 -1.41 -0.65 26.69
CA LYS A 110 -1.34 -1.18 28.06
C LYS A 110 0.06 -1.00 28.62
N ASP A 111 0.14 -0.84 29.94
CA ASP A 111 1.38 -0.90 30.70
C ASP A 111 1.93 -2.32 30.72
N ILE A 112 3.01 -2.54 29.97
CA ILE A 112 3.67 -3.83 29.83
C ILE A 112 5.19 -3.75 29.97
N MET A 113 5.77 -2.58 30.27
CA MET A 113 7.23 -2.38 30.25
C MET A 113 7.76 -1.85 31.58
N VAL A 114 8.79 -2.51 32.10
CA VAL A 114 9.62 -2.03 33.21
C VAL A 114 11.05 -1.82 32.71
N THR A 115 11.77 -0.88 33.35
CA THR A 115 13.20 -0.65 33.09
C THR A 115 13.99 -1.95 33.12
N GLY A 116 14.78 -2.20 32.07
CA GLY A 116 15.63 -3.37 31.91
C GLY A 116 14.99 -4.55 31.19
N GLU A 117 13.71 -4.45 30.80
CA GLU A 117 13.02 -5.53 30.10
C GLU A 117 13.20 -5.45 28.58
N ASN A 118 13.43 -6.62 27.99
CA ASN A 118 13.63 -6.81 26.56
C ASN A 118 12.28 -6.87 25.84
N TYR A 119 12.20 -6.25 24.68
CA TYR A 119 11.04 -6.32 23.80
C TYR A 119 11.41 -6.75 22.37
N GLU A 120 10.44 -7.34 21.68
CA GLU A 120 10.43 -7.50 20.23
C GLU A 120 9.25 -6.70 19.64
N MET A 121 9.46 -6.07 18.48
CA MET A 121 8.42 -5.40 17.71
C MET A 121 8.02 -6.27 16.50
N TYR A 122 6.74 -6.28 16.16
CA TYR A 122 6.20 -6.96 14.98
C TYR A 122 5.22 -6.08 14.19
N ASN A 123 4.96 -6.45 12.93
CA ASN A 123 3.95 -5.79 12.10
C ASN A 123 2.56 -5.82 12.76
N LYS A 124 1.68 -4.90 12.34
CA LYS A 124 0.30 -4.80 12.82
C LYS A 124 -0.40 -6.16 12.74
N GLY A 125 -0.98 -6.62 13.86
CA GLY A 125 -1.71 -7.88 13.92
C GLY A 125 -0.85 -9.14 13.91
N CYS A 126 0.48 -9.03 13.78
CA CYS A 126 1.40 -10.15 13.74
C CYS A 126 1.86 -10.57 15.14
N ARG A 127 2.31 -11.83 15.26
CA ARG A 127 2.84 -12.42 16.51
C ARG A 127 4.30 -12.87 16.38
N THR A 128 4.87 -12.82 15.18
CA THR A 128 6.25 -13.22 14.94
C THR A 128 6.86 -12.32 13.88
N ARG A 129 8.19 -12.24 13.86
CA ARG A 129 8.99 -11.54 12.84
C ARG A 129 8.98 -12.18 11.45
N PHE A 130 8.22 -13.27 11.26
CA PHE A 130 8.07 -13.96 9.97
C PHE A 130 6.73 -13.63 9.31
N GLN A 131 5.99 -12.69 9.89
CA GLN A 131 4.63 -12.39 9.51
C GLN A 131 4.49 -10.95 9.02
N ILE A 132 3.63 -10.80 8.03
CA ILE A 132 3.15 -9.51 7.53
C ILE A 132 1.62 -9.55 7.49
N ASN A 133 1.02 -8.38 7.65
CA ASN A 133 -0.42 -8.20 7.51
C ASN A 133 -0.71 -7.63 6.13
N ILE A 134 -1.59 -8.30 5.39
CA ILE A 134 -1.99 -8.01 4.01
C ILE A 134 -3.47 -7.60 3.91
N GLU A 135 -4.05 -7.08 5.01
CA GLU A 135 -5.44 -6.59 5.08
C GLU A 135 -5.74 -5.46 4.09
N ASP A 136 -4.72 -4.75 3.63
CA ASP A 136 -4.82 -3.67 2.65
C ASP A 136 -4.97 -4.18 1.20
N ILE A 137 -4.66 -5.46 0.95
CA ILE A 137 -4.94 -6.11 -0.33
C ILE A 137 -6.42 -6.47 -0.38
N THR A 138 -7.19 -5.63 -1.07
CA THR A 138 -8.66 -5.72 -1.15
C THR A 138 -9.18 -6.07 -2.54
N ASP A 139 -8.35 -5.97 -3.58
CA ASP A 139 -8.70 -6.14 -4.98
C ASP A 139 -8.15 -7.43 -5.60
N TYR A 140 -7.79 -8.39 -4.75
CA TYR A 140 -7.33 -9.69 -5.19
C TYR A 140 -8.46 -10.51 -5.81
N GLU A 141 -8.09 -11.32 -6.78
CA GLU A 141 -8.94 -12.35 -7.36
C GLU A 141 -8.50 -13.73 -6.90
N GLY A 142 -9.47 -14.63 -6.77
CA GLY A 142 -9.22 -16.03 -6.45
C GLY A 142 -9.73 -16.48 -5.07
N PRO A 143 -10.20 -17.74 -4.96
CA PRO A 143 -10.94 -18.23 -3.80
C PRO A 143 -10.07 -18.60 -2.58
N ALA A 144 -8.74 -18.45 -2.64
CA ALA A 144 -7.84 -18.86 -1.55
C ALA A 144 -6.70 -17.84 -1.35
N LYS A 145 -6.45 -17.48 -0.09
CA LYS A 145 -5.22 -16.81 0.36
C LYS A 145 -4.93 -15.45 -0.31
N HIS A 146 -5.91 -14.55 -0.37
CA HIS A 146 -5.72 -13.18 -0.89
C HIS A 146 -5.13 -13.12 -2.31
N GLY A 147 -5.42 -14.12 -3.16
CA GLY A 147 -4.90 -14.17 -4.54
C GLY A 147 -3.38 -14.26 -4.65
N VAL A 148 -2.67 -14.58 -3.56
CA VAL A 148 -1.20 -14.65 -3.56
C VAL A 148 -0.73 -15.86 -4.36
N ILE A 149 -0.03 -15.60 -5.47
CA ILE A 149 0.50 -16.63 -6.37
C ILE A 149 1.98 -16.93 -6.11
N ALA A 150 2.75 -15.95 -5.63
CA ALA A 150 4.15 -16.13 -5.31
C ALA A 150 4.61 -15.14 -4.25
N LEU A 151 5.65 -15.52 -3.53
CA LEU A 151 6.31 -14.66 -2.56
C LEU A 151 7.81 -14.80 -2.70
N GLU A 152 8.52 -13.68 -2.63
CA GLU A 152 9.98 -13.62 -2.65
C GLU A 152 10.54 -12.91 -1.41
N TYR A 153 11.54 -13.55 -0.80
CA TYR A 153 12.27 -12.99 0.32
C TYR A 153 13.68 -13.64 0.47
N PRO A 154 14.78 -12.89 0.30
CA PRO A 154 14.84 -11.56 -0.32
C PRO A 154 14.38 -11.61 -1.79
N LYS A 155 14.26 -10.44 -2.43
CA LYS A 155 13.89 -10.32 -3.86
C LYS A 155 14.71 -11.29 -4.73
N GLY A 156 14.03 -11.99 -5.63
CA GLY A 156 14.61 -13.03 -6.49
C GLY A 156 14.70 -14.43 -5.88
N ILE A 157 14.35 -14.62 -4.60
CA ILE A 157 14.30 -15.94 -3.96
C ILE A 157 12.88 -16.28 -3.54
N ARG A 158 12.23 -17.19 -4.27
CA ARG A 158 10.90 -17.68 -3.93
C ARG A 158 10.87 -18.44 -2.60
N ARG A 159 9.83 -18.20 -1.82
CA ARG A 159 9.58 -18.88 -0.53
C ARG A 159 8.21 -19.53 -0.48
N ASN A 160 8.11 -20.55 0.35
CA ASN A 160 6.81 -21.05 0.77
C ASN A 160 6.19 -20.07 1.77
N PHE A 161 4.87 -20.09 1.85
CA PHE A 161 4.12 -19.23 2.76
C PHE A 161 2.82 -19.90 3.20
N LYS A 162 2.31 -19.45 4.34
CA LYS A 162 0.99 -19.77 4.86
C LYS A 162 0.21 -18.48 5.08
N ILE A 163 -1.07 -18.48 4.76
CA ILE A 163 -1.98 -17.37 5.06
C ILE A 163 -3.05 -17.86 6.02
N ASP A 164 -3.30 -17.08 7.06
CA ASP A 164 -4.34 -17.29 8.06
C ASP A 164 -5.06 -15.95 8.33
N GLY A 165 -6.28 -15.81 7.81
CA GLY A 165 -6.93 -14.51 7.66
C GLY A 165 -6.06 -13.56 6.84
N ASP A 166 -5.86 -12.34 7.34
CA ASP A 166 -5.02 -11.30 6.71
C ASP A 166 -3.52 -11.44 7.04
N ILE A 167 -3.12 -12.49 7.77
CA ILE A 167 -1.73 -12.68 8.18
C ILE A 167 -1.03 -13.67 7.27
N LEU A 168 -0.05 -13.18 6.51
CA LEU A 168 0.87 -13.99 5.74
C LEU A 168 2.09 -14.33 6.61
N THR A 169 2.41 -15.62 6.72
CA THR A 169 3.63 -16.14 7.36
C THR A 169 4.57 -16.72 6.32
N ILE A 170 5.82 -16.25 6.31
CA ILE A 170 6.87 -16.67 5.38
C ILE A 170 7.63 -17.84 5.98
N ASP A 171 7.86 -18.89 5.18
CA ASP A 171 8.63 -20.06 5.59
C ASP A 171 10.14 -19.80 5.41
N VAL A 172 10.73 -19.17 6.44
CA VAL A 172 12.17 -18.95 6.56
C VAL A 172 12.66 -19.22 7.97
N VAL A 173 13.94 -19.57 8.07
CA VAL A 173 14.58 -19.87 9.36
C VAL A 173 15.02 -18.58 10.08
N ARG A 174 15.35 -17.53 9.33
CA ARG A 174 15.88 -16.27 9.85
C ARG A 174 15.44 -15.09 8.98
N VAL A 175 15.32 -13.94 9.64
CA VAL A 175 15.09 -12.63 9.01
C VAL A 175 16.16 -11.69 9.51
N SER A 176 16.56 -10.74 8.66
CA SER A 176 17.45 -9.66 9.09
C SER A 176 16.75 -8.76 10.08
N ASP A 177 17.53 -8.10 10.94
CA ASP A 177 17.03 -7.01 11.80
C ASP A 177 16.51 -5.84 10.93
N SER A 178 15.31 -5.36 11.20
CA SER A 178 14.65 -4.26 10.49
C SER A 178 15.01 -2.90 11.05
N LYS A 179 16.02 -2.80 11.94
CA LYS A 179 16.64 -1.54 12.30
C LYS A 179 16.99 -0.74 11.05
N VAL A 180 16.72 0.56 11.11
CA VAL A 180 17.11 1.50 10.05
C VAL A 180 18.63 1.61 10.08
N VAL A 181 19.30 0.78 9.29
CA VAL A 181 20.74 0.85 9.05
C VAL A 181 20.98 0.89 7.56
N GLU A 182 21.80 1.84 7.14
CA GLU A 182 22.39 1.90 5.80
C GLU A 182 23.57 0.92 5.72
N PRO A 183 23.65 0.01 4.73
CA PRO A 183 22.70 -0.19 3.63
C PRO A 183 21.45 -0.96 4.07
N ALA A 184 20.31 -0.66 3.41
CA ALA A 184 19.02 -1.28 3.67
C ALA A 184 19.13 -2.82 3.81
N MET A 185 18.71 -3.33 4.97
CA MET A 185 18.67 -4.76 5.24
C MET A 185 17.67 -5.44 4.30
N ASN A 186 17.91 -6.72 3.98
CA ASN A 186 16.97 -7.58 3.25
C ASN A 186 15.71 -7.88 4.10
N VAL A 187 14.86 -6.89 4.31
CA VAL A 187 13.59 -6.99 5.07
C VAL A 187 12.36 -6.83 4.19
N GLU A 188 12.55 -6.51 2.90
CA GLU A 188 11.48 -6.40 1.91
C GLU A 188 10.98 -7.77 1.47
N VAL A 189 9.66 -7.93 1.49
CA VAL A 189 8.93 -9.10 1.04
C VAL A 189 8.12 -8.69 -0.18
N HIS A 190 8.36 -9.38 -1.28
CA HIS A 190 7.65 -9.13 -2.53
C HIS A 190 6.57 -10.18 -2.68
N ILE A 191 5.32 -9.73 -2.73
CA ILE A 191 4.14 -10.57 -2.90
C ILE A 191 3.61 -10.34 -4.29
N TRP A 192 3.43 -11.42 -5.03
CA TRP A 192 2.79 -11.41 -6.33
C TRP A 192 1.37 -11.90 -6.16
N ILE A 193 0.41 -11.07 -6.56
CA ILE A 193 -1.01 -11.40 -6.47
C ILE A 193 -1.67 -11.35 -7.84
N GLU A 194 -2.69 -12.18 -8.02
CA GLU A 194 -3.66 -11.99 -9.09
C GLU A 194 -4.70 -10.97 -8.61
N ALA A 195 -4.79 -9.84 -9.30
CA ALA A 195 -5.72 -8.76 -8.97
C ALA A 195 -6.66 -8.47 -10.14
N ARG A 196 -7.83 -7.91 -9.82
CA ARG A 196 -8.75 -7.35 -10.82
C ARG A 196 -8.06 -6.23 -11.58
N GLN A 197 -8.19 -6.21 -12.89
CA GLN A 197 -7.76 -5.05 -13.65
C GLN A 197 -8.60 -3.84 -13.24
N ARG A 198 -7.95 -2.71 -12.96
CA ARG A 198 -8.63 -1.45 -12.71
C ARG A 198 -8.64 -0.63 -14.00
N VAL A 199 -9.84 -0.33 -14.50
CA VAL A 199 -10.00 0.61 -15.62
C VAL A 199 -9.95 2.01 -15.04
N SER A 200 -8.89 2.74 -15.35
CA SER A 200 -8.73 4.12 -14.91
C SER A 200 -9.62 5.03 -15.75
N GLN A 201 -10.74 5.50 -15.17
CA GLN A 201 -11.55 6.60 -15.72
C GLN A 201 -10.89 7.95 -15.45
N LEU A 202 -9.60 8.10 -15.80
CA LEU A 202 -8.99 9.43 -15.77
C LEU A 202 -9.58 10.24 -16.93
N THR A 203 -10.65 10.96 -16.63
CA THR A 203 -11.11 12.07 -17.46
C THR A 203 -9.99 13.11 -17.47
N ASP A 204 -9.63 13.60 -18.65
CA ASP A 204 -8.60 14.61 -18.80
C ASP A 204 -8.91 15.80 -17.89
N LEU A 205 -8.02 16.10 -16.94
CA LEU A 205 -8.18 17.25 -16.06
C LEU A 205 -7.74 18.50 -16.84
N ALA A 206 -8.61 18.95 -17.74
CA ALA A 206 -8.38 20.12 -18.56
C ALA A 206 -8.67 21.39 -17.76
N GLY A 207 -7.64 22.01 -17.18
CA GLY A 207 -7.71 23.35 -16.61
C GLY A 207 -7.21 24.39 -17.60
N ALA A 208 -8.00 25.42 -17.89
CA ALA A 208 -7.52 26.56 -18.67
C ALA A 208 -6.84 27.56 -17.74
N ILE A 209 -5.60 27.95 -18.05
CA ILE A 209 -5.02 29.14 -17.46
C ILE A 209 -5.82 30.33 -18.01
N ASN A 210 -6.50 31.07 -17.14
CA ASN A 210 -7.27 32.22 -17.57
C ASN A 210 -6.29 33.32 -18.00
N ASN A 211 -6.04 33.38 -19.32
CA ASN A 211 -4.92 34.11 -19.90
C ASN A 211 -5.23 35.61 -20.04
N GLY A 212 -5.48 36.29 -18.92
CA GLY A 212 -5.28 37.73 -18.82
C GLY A 212 -3.78 38.01 -18.89
N THR A 213 -3.37 39.03 -19.64
CA THR A 213 -1.96 39.38 -19.93
C THR A 213 -1.06 39.30 -18.69
N LEU A 214 -0.32 38.19 -18.51
CA LEU A 214 0.54 37.99 -17.35
C LEU A 214 1.81 38.83 -17.52
N THR A 215 1.98 39.84 -16.66
CA THR A 215 3.18 40.69 -16.61
C THR A 215 4.26 40.09 -15.72
N VAL A 216 5.53 40.43 -16.00
CA VAL A 216 6.68 40.06 -15.17
C VAL A 216 6.45 40.54 -13.73
N GLY A 217 6.55 39.63 -12.76
CA GLY A 217 6.33 39.89 -11.33
C GLY A 217 4.98 39.41 -10.78
N THR A 218 4.14 38.76 -11.58
CA THR A 218 2.88 38.17 -11.10
C THR A 218 3.17 36.98 -10.16
N THR A 219 2.60 36.99 -8.94
CA THR A 219 2.80 35.95 -7.91
C THR A 219 1.61 34.99 -7.77
N THR A 220 0.53 35.20 -8.53
CA THR A 220 -0.70 34.40 -8.48
C THR A 220 -1.23 34.11 -9.89
N ILE A 221 -1.52 32.85 -10.19
CA ILE A 221 -2.10 32.40 -11.47
C ILE A 221 -3.50 31.88 -11.18
N SER A 222 -4.52 32.41 -11.88
CA SER A 222 -5.88 31.89 -11.84
C SER A 222 -6.06 30.79 -12.87
N VAL A 223 -6.43 29.59 -12.41
CA VAL A 223 -6.85 28.47 -13.24
C VAL A 223 -8.37 28.38 -13.16
N ASP A 224 -9.04 28.34 -14.30
CA ASP A 224 -10.50 28.22 -14.42
C ASP A 224 -10.85 26.98 -15.27
N GLY A 225 -12.10 26.51 -15.20
CA GLY A 225 -12.56 25.34 -15.96
C GLY A 225 -12.08 24.00 -15.39
N LEU A 226 -11.65 23.94 -14.13
CA LEU A 226 -11.44 22.67 -13.42
C LEU A 226 -12.79 21.99 -13.19
N SER A 227 -13.28 21.28 -14.21
CA SER A 227 -14.39 20.35 -14.08
C SER A 227 -13.93 18.96 -14.47
N GLY A 228 -14.14 17.98 -13.59
CA GLY A 228 -14.26 16.61 -14.05
C GLY A 228 -15.57 16.49 -14.81
N THR A 229 -15.55 15.98 -16.03
CA THR A 229 -16.75 15.40 -16.62
C THR A 229 -16.90 14.03 -15.99
N GLU A 230 -17.96 13.83 -15.20
CA GLU A 230 -18.41 12.48 -14.82
C GLU A 230 -18.69 11.64 -16.08
#